data_AF-D8M7M7-F1
#
_entry.id   AF-D8M7M7-F1
#
_cell.length_a   1.000
_cell.length_b   1.000
_cell.length_c   1.000
_cell.angle_alpha   90.00
_cell.angle_beta   90.00
_cell.angle_gamma   90.00
#
_symmetry.space_group_name_H-M   'P 1'
#
loop_
_entity.id
_entity.type
_entity.pdbx_description
1 polymer ?
#
loop_
_entity_poly.entity_id
_entity_poly.type
_entity_poly.pdbx_seq_one_letter_code
_entity_poly.pdbx_strand_id
1 'polypeptide(L)'
;MCFVSGSMFMGDIICQKILHPEKSWNRRQSVNLGITGFFVTGPMNHGVFILLEKLFGGISLKAIVAKMLGSCVLAAPQMSITFASVVALNGGSFEDMKKKIKQDIPATWIAGNVFWVPINYIQYRFTPLYYRATLGGICGAFWNIYLAKQSAKPVNDNKLQ
;
A
#
# COMPACT_ATOMS: atom_id res chain seq x y z
N MET A 1 0.72 2.89 -13.45
CA MET A 1 0.58 4.26 -12.90
C MET A 1 -0.88 4.61 -12.62
N CYS A 2 -1.72 4.78 -13.64
CA CYS A 2 -3.11 5.23 -13.47
C CYS A 2 -3.99 4.28 -12.65
N PHE A 3 -3.75 2.96 -12.75
CA PHE A 3 -4.51 1.97 -11.96
C PHE A 3 -4.30 2.12 -10.45
N VAL A 4 -3.05 2.34 -10.00
CA VAL A 4 -2.70 2.52 -8.58
C VAL A 4 -3.27 3.85 -8.05
N SER A 5 -3.17 4.91 -8.84
CA SER A 5 -3.77 6.21 -8.50
C SER A 5 -5.30 6.11 -8.36
N GLY A 6 -5.98 5.47 -9.32
CA GLY A 6 -7.41 5.25 -9.27
C GLY A 6 -7.86 4.37 -8.10
N SER A 7 -7.09 3.32 -7.77
CA SER A 7 -7.42 2.44 -6.63
C SER A 7 -7.24 3.14 -5.28
N MET A 8 -6.21 3.96 -5.12
CA MET A 8 -5.98 4.74 -3.89
C MET A 8 -7.04 5.83 -3.71
N PHE A 9 -7.39 6.55 -4.79
CA PHE A 9 -8.44 7.57 -4.76
C PHE A 9 -9.81 6.97 -4.40
N MET A 10 -10.19 5.88 -5.07
CA MET A 10 -11.49 5.24 -4.85
C MET A 10 -11.55 4.50 -3.51
N GLY A 11 -10.44 3.88 -3.08
CA GLY A 11 -10.33 3.25 -1.76
C GLY A 11 -10.52 4.25 -0.62
N ASP A 12 -9.99 5.47 -0.76
CA ASP A 12 -10.19 6.53 0.23
C ASP A 12 -11.65 7.03 0.28
N ILE A 13 -12.31 7.20 -0.88
CA ILE A 13 -13.74 7.55 -0.92
C ILE A 13 -14.59 6.51 -0.19
N ILE A 14 -14.33 5.22 -0.45
CA ILE A 14 -15.05 4.11 0.19
C ILE A 14 -14.77 4.11 1.70
N CYS A 15 -13.50 4.27 2.10
CA CYS A 15 -13.09 4.32 3.49
C CYS A 15 -13.76 5.48 4.25
N GLN A 16 -13.77 6.69 3.69
CA GLN A 16 -14.42 7.85 4.30
C GLN A 16 -15.93 7.64 4.47
N LYS A 17 -16.61 7.05 3.47
CA LYS A 17 -18.04 6.73 3.55
C LYS A 17 -18.37 5.67 4.61
N ILE A 18 -17.51 4.66 4.78
CA ILE A 18 -17.74 3.58 5.76
C ILE A 18 -17.43 4.04 7.19
N LEU A 19 -16.33 4.78 7.40
CA LEU A 19 -15.90 5.19 8.74
C LEU A 19 -16.57 6.46 9.25
N HIS A 20 -16.99 7.35 8.35
CA HIS A 20 -17.59 8.63 8.70
C HIS A 20 -18.80 8.94 7.81
N PRO A 21 -19.88 8.14 7.87
CA PRO A 21 -21.08 8.35 7.06
C PRO A 21 -21.74 9.71 7.30
N GLU A 22 -21.60 10.25 8.52
CA GLU A 22 -22.19 11.52 8.95
C GLU A 22 -21.40 12.77 8.47
N LYS A 23 -20.14 12.62 8.02
CA LYS A 23 -19.25 13.75 7.69
C LYS A 23 -19.20 14.02 6.18
N SER A 24 -19.11 15.30 5.82
CA SER A 24 -18.88 15.72 4.43
C SER A 24 -17.57 15.14 3.89
N TRP A 25 -17.61 14.61 2.67
CA TRP A 25 -16.46 14.02 1.98
C TRP A 25 -15.25 14.97 1.91
N ASN A 26 -14.11 14.52 2.42
CA ASN A 26 -12.85 15.24 2.35
C ASN A 26 -12.17 15.01 0.99
N ARG A 27 -12.52 15.86 0.01
CA ARG A 27 -11.95 15.84 -1.35
C ARG A 27 -10.44 16.00 -1.38
N ARG A 28 -9.89 16.86 -0.50
CA ARG A 28 -8.45 17.16 -0.47
C ARG A 28 -7.63 15.92 -0.11
N GLN A 29 -8.10 15.14 0.86
CA GLN A 29 -7.47 13.87 1.23
C GLN A 29 -7.47 12.87 0.07
N SER A 30 -8.63 12.67 -0.58
CA SER A 30 -8.73 11.72 -1.71
C SER A 30 -7.84 12.13 -2.88
N VAL A 31 -7.80 13.43 -3.22
CA VAL A 31 -6.94 13.98 -4.28
C VAL A 31 -5.46 13.82 -3.93
N ASN A 32 -5.05 14.13 -2.70
CA ASN A 32 -3.66 13.96 -2.27
C ASN A 32 -3.19 12.50 -2.34
N LEU A 33 -4.06 11.55 -2.00
CA LEU A 33 -3.80 10.12 -2.16
C LEU A 33 -3.73 9.71 -3.64
N GLY A 34 -4.59 10.27 -4.50
CA GLY A 34 -4.54 10.07 -5.94
C GLY A 34 -3.23 10.56 -6.56
N ILE A 35 -2.78 11.78 -6.21
CA ILE A 35 -1.51 12.37 -6.65
C ILE A 35 -0.33 11.51 -6.17
N THR A 36 -0.33 11.12 -4.90
CA THR A 36 0.71 10.24 -4.35
C THR A 36 0.76 8.90 -5.10
N GLY A 37 -0.41 8.32 -5.38
CA GLY A 37 -0.51 7.07 -6.14
C GLY A 37 0.05 7.20 -7.56
N PHE A 38 -0.09 8.36 -8.20
CA PHE A 38 0.39 8.60 -9.56
C PHE A 38 1.89 8.89 -9.61
N PHE A 39 2.39 9.79 -8.78
CA PHE A 39 3.77 10.29 -8.86
C PHE A 39 4.77 9.52 -8.01
N VAL A 40 4.33 8.83 -6.97
CA VAL A 40 5.23 8.21 -5.98
C VAL A 40 5.04 6.71 -5.97
N THR A 41 3.86 6.26 -5.58
CA THR A 41 3.61 4.83 -5.38
C THR A 41 3.64 4.09 -6.72
N GLY A 42 3.05 4.63 -7.78
CA GLY A 42 3.05 4.02 -9.11
C GLY A 42 4.46 3.74 -9.66
N PRO A 43 5.34 4.76 -9.81
CA PRO A 43 6.69 4.57 -10.32
C PRO A 43 7.55 3.68 -9.45
N MET A 44 7.42 3.83 -8.14
CA MET A 44 8.17 3.00 -7.20
C MET A 44 7.77 1.53 -7.28
N ASN A 45 6.46 1.22 -7.34
CA ASN A 45 6.00 -0.15 -7.51
C ASN A 45 6.53 -0.74 -8.82
N HIS A 46 6.47 0.02 -9.92
CA HIS A 46 6.97 -0.42 -11.21
C HIS A 46 8.49 -0.68 -11.19
N GLY A 47 9.26 0.19 -10.55
CA GLY A 47 10.70 0.01 -10.36
C GLY A 47 11.05 -1.22 -9.53
N VAL A 48 10.32 -1.48 -8.43
CA VAL A 48 10.49 -2.68 -7.59
C VAL A 48 10.17 -3.94 -8.38
N PHE A 49 9.10 -3.96 -9.17
CA PHE A 49 8.78 -5.09 -10.05
C PHE A 49 9.91 -5.38 -11.05
N ILE A 50 10.44 -4.36 -11.73
CA ILE A 50 11.54 -4.52 -12.68
C ILE A 50 12.81 -5.01 -11.96
N LEU A 51 13.11 -4.46 -10.79
CA LEU A 51 14.28 -4.86 -10.00
C LEU A 51 14.20 -6.33 -9.59
N LEU A 52 13.04 -6.78 -9.11
CA LEU A 52 12.83 -8.16 -8.70
C LEU A 52 12.82 -9.15 -9.87
N GLU A 53 12.30 -8.74 -11.03
CA GLU A 53 12.41 -9.55 -12.26
C GLU A 53 13.87 -9.66 -12.73
N LYS A 54 14.67 -8.60 -12.62
CA LYS A 54 16.10 -8.63 -12.95
C LYS A 54 16.91 -9.48 -11.97
N LEU A 55 16.61 -9.41 -10.68
CA LEU A 55 17.36 -10.12 -9.64
C LEU A 55 16.99 -11.61 -9.55
N PHE A 56 15.71 -11.93 -9.72
CA PHE A 56 15.18 -13.28 -9.48
C PHE A 56 14.37 -13.78 -10.68
N GLY A 57 14.85 -13.56 -11.90
CA GLY A 57 14.14 -13.91 -13.14
C GLY A 57 13.62 -15.36 -13.18
N GLY A 58 12.49 -15.55 -13.86
CA GLY A 58 11.88 -16.85 -14.10
C GLY A 58 10.63 -17.16 -13.26
N ILE A 59 10.10 -18.36 -13.49
CA ILE A 59 8.82 -18.87 -12.94
C ILE A 59 9.02 -20.03 -11.96
N SER A 60 10.26 -20.35 -11.60
CA SER A 60 10.54 -21.43 -10.64
C SER A 60 10.00 -21.06 -9.24
N LEU A 61 9.56 -22.05 -8.46
CA LEU A 61 9.07 -21.83 -7.10
C LEU A 61 10.09 -21.06 -6.23
N LYS A 62 11.39 -21.33 -6.40
CA LYS A 62 12.47 -20.61 -5.71
C LYS A 62 12.54 -19.13 -6.13
N ALA A 63 12.40 -18.85 -7.43
CA ALA A 63 12.35 -17.48 -7.95
C ALA A 63 11.11 -16.73 -7.43
N ILE A 64 9.94 -17.38 -7.39
CA ILE A 64 8.71 -16.77 -6.86
C ILE A 64 8.86 -16.44 -5.37
N VAL A 65 9.38 -17.37 -4.57
CA VAL A 65 9.61 -17.13 -3.13
C VAL A 65 10.64 -16.02 -2.91
N ALA A 66 11.72 -15.98 -3.69
CA ALA A 66 12.71 -14.91 -3.61
C ALA A 66 12.15 -13.55 -4.00
N LYS A 67 11.33 -13.47 -5.06
CA LYS A 67 10.60 -12.25 -5.43
C LYS A 67 9.66 -11.80 -4.30
N MET A 68 8.94 -12.73 -3.67
CA MET A 68 8.05 -12.41 -2.55
C MET A 68 8.83 -11.86 -1.35
N LEU A 69 9.91 -12.51 -0.93
CA LEU A 69 10.74 -12.04 0.17
C LEU A 69 11.38 -10.68 -0.14
N GLY A 70 11.89 -10.48 -1.36
CA GLY A 70 12.41 -9.20 -1.82
C GLY A 70 11.34 -8.11 -1.82
N SER A 71 10.12 -8.42 -2.26
CA SER A 71 8.97 -7.52 -2.21
C SER A 71 8.61 -7.15 -0.77
N CYS A 72 8.66 -8.13 0.14
CA CYS A 72 8.41 -7.89 1.56
C CYS A 72 9.45 -6.93 2.16
N VAL A 73 10.73 -7.12 1.87
CA VAL A 73 11.79 -6.21 2.36
C VAL A 73 11.62 -4.81 1.78
N LEU A 74 11.35 -4.70 0.48
CA LEU A 74 11.19 -3.41 -0.22
C LEU A 74 9.86 -2.71 0.09
N ALA A 75 8.86 -3.43 0.61
CA ALA A 75 7.57 -2.85 0.98
C ALA A 75 7.70 -1.84 2.13
N ALA A 76 8.59 -2.07 3.10
CA ALA A 76 8.79 -1.14 4.21
C ALA A 76 9.30 0.25 3.77
N PRO A 77 10.42 0.38 3.03
CA PRO A 77 10.88 1.68 2.54
C PRO A 77 9.90 2.31 1.54
N GLN A 78 9.23 1.49 0.71
CA GLN A 78 8.22 1.99 -0.22
C GLN A 78 7.00 2.60 0.50
N MET A 79 6.52 1.97 1.57
CA MET A 79 5.46 2.54 2.40
C MET A 79 5.94 3.84 3.07
N SER A 80 7.16 3.88 3.60
CA SER A 80 7.73 5.08 4.23
C SER A 80 7.72 6.28 3.30
N ILE A 81 8.18 6.10 2.06
CA ILE A 81 8.19 7.17 1.06
C ILE A 81 6.77 7.58 0.68
N THR A 82 5.83 6.64 0.54
CA THR A 82 4.44 6.94 0.21
C THR A 82 3.77 7.77 1.31
N PHE A 83 3.91 7.38 2.58
CA PHE A 83 3.37 8.14 3.71
C PHE A 83 4.05 9.49 3.87
N ALA A 84 5.37 9.58 3.65
CA ALA A 84 6.11 10.83 3.63
C ALA A 84 5.54 11.83 2.62
N SER A 85 5.26 11.36 1.40
CA SER A 85 4.66 12.20 0.36
C SER A 85 3.25 12.68 0.74
N VAL A 86 2.43 11.83 1.35
CA VAL A 86 1.10 12.23 1.84
C VAL A 86 1.19 13.29 2.93
N VAL A 87 2.10 13.14 3.89
CA VAL A 87 2.30 14.13 4.97
C VAL A 87 2.79 15.46 4.41
N ALA A 88 3.75 15.43 3.48
CA ALA A 88 4.25 16.62 2.81
C ALA A 88 3.14 17.36 2.03
N LEU A 89 2.29 16.64 1.30
CA LEU A 89 1.16 17.22 0.55
C LEU A 89 0.05 17.77 1.45
N ASN A 90 -0.06 17.26 2.68
CA ASN A 90 -1.01 17.78 3.66
C ASN A 90 -0.45 18.99 4.44
N GLY A 91 0.83 19.33 4.29
CA GLY A 91 1.50 20.45 4.97
C GLY A 91 2.07 20.10 6.35
N GLY A 92 2.28 18.81 6.65
CA GLY A 92 2.85 18.37 7.93
C GLY A 92 4.37 18.56 8.01
N SER A 93 4.89 18.63 9.25
CA SER A 93 6.33 18.75 9.51
C SER A 93 7.07 17.43 9.28
N PHE A 94 8.40 17.49 9.13
CA PHE A 94 9.26 16.32 9.06
C PHE A 94 9.22 15.46 10.34
N GLU A 95 8.90 16.09 11.49
CA GLU A 95 8.66 15.38 12.74
C GLU A 95 7.37 14.56 12.71
N ASP A 96 6.28 15.12 12.16
CA ASP A 96 5.01 14.40 12.00
C ASP A 96 5.18 13.19 11.08
N MET A 97 5.99 13.36 10.05
CA MET A 97 6.38 12.28 9.13
C MET A 97 7.10 11.15 9.87
N LYS A 98 8.13 11.46 10.67
CA LYS A 98 8.86 10.44 11.45
C LYS A 98 7.96 9.74 12.47
N LYS A 99 7.09 10.47 13.16
CA LYS A 99 6.15 9.89 14.13
C LYS A 99 5.16 8.97 13.44
N LYS A 100 4.57 9.40 12.32
CA LYS A 100 3.64 8.60 11.50
C LYS A 100 4.33 7.32 10.98
N ILE A 101 5.56 7.45 10.48
CA ILE A 101 6.36 6.30 10.02
C ILE A 101 6.57 5.30 11.17
N LYS A 102 7.04 5.76 12.33
CA LYS A 102 7.35 4.88 13.47
C LYS A 102 6.09 4.21 14.05
N GLN A 103 4.96 4.91 14.05
CA GLN A 103 3.70 4.43 14.60
C GLN A 103 2.97 3.45 13.66
N ASP A 104 2.89 3.79 12.37
CA ASP A 104 1.96 3.14 11.45
C ASP A 104 2.64 2.08 10.56
N ILE A 105 3.92 2.24 10.23
CA ILE A 105 4.60 1.38 9.25
C ILE A 105 4.87 -0.02 9.77
N PRO A 106 5.36 -0.25 11.00
CA PRO A 106 5.58 -1.61 11.48
C PRO A 106 4.30 -2.46 11.46
N ALA A 107 3.19 -1.88 11.93
CA ALA A 107 1.89 -2.54 11.93
C ALA A 107 1.35 -2.78 10.51
N THR A 108 1.50 -1.80 9.62
CA THR A 108 1.05 -1.91 8.21
C THR A 108 1.89 -2.92 7.44
N TRP A 109 3.19 -2.97 7.69
CA TRP A 109 4.10 -3.91 7.06
C TRP A 109 3.79 -5.35 7.49
N ILE A 110 3.63 -5.60 8.79
CA ILE A 110 3.26 -6.94 9.30
C ILE A 110 1.89 -7.34 8.73
N ALA A 111 0.89 -6.46 8.80
CA ALA A 111 -0.44 -6.72 8.24
C ALA A 111 -0.38 -7.04 6.74
N GLY A 112 0.47 -6.33 6.00
CA GLY A 112 0.66 -6.55 4.56
C GLY A 112 1.29 -7.89 4.25
N ASN A 113 2.31 -8.29 5.02
CA ASN A 113 2.93 -9.60 4.89
C ASN A 113 1.92 -10.71 5.19
N VAL A 114 1.21 -10.62 6.32
CA VAL A 114 0.22 -11.62 6.73
C VAL A 114 -0.96 -11.69 5.74
N PHE A 115 -1.33 -10.57 5.13
CA PHE A 115 -2.40 -10.54 4.12
C PHE A 115 -1.92 -11.11 2.78
N TRP A 116 -0.83 -10.60 2.24
CA TRP A 116 -0.41 -10.91 0.87
C TRP A 116 0.33 -12.24 0.73
N VAL A 117 1.09 -12.70 1.72
CA VAL A 117 1.84 -13.97 1.62
C VAL A 117 0.92 -15.19 1.37
N PRO A 118 -0.14 -15.43 2.16
CA PRO A 118 -1.04 -16.56 1.90
C PRO A 118 -1.85 -16.38 0.61
N ILE A 119 -2.26 -15.16 0.27
CA ILE A 119 -2.99 -14.87 -0.98
C ILE A 119 -2.13 -15.16 -2.20
N ASN A 120 -0.86 -14.75 -2.18
CA ASN A 120 0.10 -15.05 -3.24
C ASN A 120 0.36 -16.55 -3.32
N TYR A 121 0.52 -17.23 -2.19
CA TYR A 121 0.67 -18.69 -2.17
C TYR A 121 -0.51 -19.39 -2.86
N ILE A 122 -1.75 -19.00 -2.52
CA ILE A 122 -2.96 -19.56 -3.14
C ILE A 122 -3.01 -19.24 -4.65
N GLN A 123 -2.71 -17.99 -5.03
CA GLN A 123 -2.70 -17.58 -6.43
C GLN A 123 -1.70 -18.36 -7.28
N TYR A 124 -0.48 -18.57 -6.78
CA TYR A 124 0.55 -19.29 -7.53
C TYR A 124 0.31 -20.80 -7.55
N ARG A 125 -0.24 -21.38 -6.46
CA ARG A 125 -0.41 -22.82 -6.32
C ARG A 125 -1.70 -23.36 -6.93
N PHE A 126 -2.83 -22.67 -6.74
CA PHE A 126 -4.16 -23.20 -7.04
C PHE A 126 -4.88 -22.43 -8.15
N THR A 127 -4.51 -21.18 -8.41
CA THR A 127 -5.22 -20.34 -9.39
C THR A 127 -4.56 -20.40 -10.77
N PRO A 128 -5.29 -20.81 -11.83
CA PRO A 128 -4.84 -20.72 -13.21
C PRO A 128 -4.53 -19.27 -13.61
N LEU A 129 -3.58 -19.06 -14.52
CA LEU A 129 -3.05 -17.74 -14.88
C LEU A 129 -4.14 -16.68 -15.16
N TYR A 130 -5.24 -17.09 -15.81
CA TYR A 130 -6.36 -16.22 -16.18
C TYR A 130 -7.11 -15.63 -14.98
N TYR A 131 -7.25 -16.38 -13.88
CA TYR A 131 -8.01 -15.97 -12.69
C TYR A 131 -7.17 -15.21 -11.65
N ARG A 132 -5.84 -15.18 -11.80
CA ARG A 132 -4.93 -14.52 -10.85
C ARG A 132 -5.18 -13.02 -10.77
N ALA A 133 -5.43 -12.37 -11.92
CA ALA A 133 -5.73 -10.94 -11.98
C ALA A 133 -7.03 -10.59 -11.23
N THR A 134 -8.08 -11.41 -11.35
CA THR A 134 -9.36 -11.20 -10.68
C THR A 134 -9.22 -11.35 -9.16
N LEU A 135 -8.57 -12.41 -8.69
CA LEU A 135 -8.29 -12.62 -7.26
C LEU A 135 -7.41 -11.51 -6.69
N GLY A 136 -6.35 -11.12 -7.41
CA GLY A 136 -5.48 -10.01 -7.03
C GLY A 136 -6.22 -8.67 -6.95
N GLY A 137 -7.13 -8.40 -7.88
CA GLY A 137 -7.97 -7.20 -7.87
C GLY A 137 -8.92 -7.14 -6.68
N ILE A 138 -9.61 -8.25 -6.36
CA ILE A 138 -10.53 -8.34 -5.21
C ILE A 138 -9.76 -8.15 -3.90
N CYS A 139 -8.68 -8.92 -3.69
CA CYS A 139 -7.84 -8.79 -2.50
C CYS A 139 -7.21 -7.39 -2.41
N GLY A 140 -6.83 -6.81 -3.55
CA GLY A 140 -6.30 -5.46 -3.64
C GLY A 140 -7.31 -4.40 -3.21
N ALA A 141 -8.61 -4.57 -3.50
CA ALA A 141 -9.64 -3.67 -3.02
C ALA A 141 -9.72 -3.66 -1.48
N PHE A 142 -9.72 -4.85 -0.84
CA PHE A 142 -9.70 -4.95 0.62
C PHE A 142 -8.43 -4.33 1.22
N TRP A 143 -7.27 -4.53 0.59
CA TRP A 143 -6.01 -3.94 1.05
C TRP A 143 -6.01 -2.41 0.95
N ASN A 144 -6.59 -1.84 -0.11
CA ASN A 144 -6.70 -0.38 -0.28
C ASN A 144 -7.60 0.24 0.80
N ILE A 145 -8.68 -0.42 1.21
CA ILE A 145 -9.54 0.04 2.32
C ILE A 145 -8.74 0.08 3.63
N TYR A 146 -7.93 -0.95 3.90
CA TYR A 146 -7.05 -0.98 5.07
C TYR A 146 -6.02 0.15 5.06
N LEU A 147 -5.37 0.39 3.91
CA LEU A 147 -4.41 1.49 3.74
C LEU A 147 -5.05 2.87 3.93
N ALA A 148 -6.26 3.08 3.41
CA ALA A 148 -6.99 4.32 3.61
C ALA A 148 -7.32 4.55 5.10
N LYS A 149 -7.72 3.49 5.83
CA LYS A 149 -7.94 3.55 7.28
C LYS A 149 -6.65 3.92 8.03
N GLN A 150 -5.51 3.37 7.63
CA GLN A 150 -4.24 3.70 8.28
C GLN A 150 -3.79 5.13 7.97
N SER A 151 -3.97 5.58 6.72
CA SER A 151 -3.66 6.96 6.31
C SER A 151 -4.47 7.99 7.10
N ALA A 152 -5.76 7.70 7.35
CA ALA A 152 -6.67 8.57 8.09
C ALA A 152 -6.43 8.63 9.60
N LYS A 153 -5.59 7.76 10.19
CA LYS A 153 -5.30 7.80 11.63
C LYS A 153 -4.48 9.05 11.99
N PRO A 154 -4.87 9.83 13.01
CA PRO A 154 -4.02 10.88 13.54
C PRO A 154 -2.81 10.27 14.26
N VAL A 155 -1.69 11.00 14.28
CA VAL A 155 -0.49 10.63 15.05
C VAL A 155 -0.84 10.70 16.54
N ASN A 156 -0.66 9.61 17.27
CA ASN A 156 -0.94 9.55 18.71
C ASN A 156 0.36 9.78 19.47
N ASP A 157 0.50 10.95 20.09
CA ASP A 157 1.69 11.30 20.90
C ASP A 157 1.87 10.42 22.16
N ASN A 158 0.80 9.77 22.64
CA ASN A 158 0.82 8.94 23.87
C ASN A 158 1.51 7.57 23.74
N LYS A 159 1.97 7.15 22.55
CA LYS A 159 2.71 5.89 22.36
C LYS A 159 4.23 6.06 22.25
N LEU A 160 4.71 7.29 22.40
CA LEU A 160 6.13 7.65 22.28
C LEU A 160 6.76 8.11 23.61
N GLN A 161 6.01 8.04 24.71
CA GLN A 161 6.53 8.08 26.08
C GLN A 161 6.74 6.65 26.58
#